data_AF-A0A521V007-F1
#
_entry.id   AF-A0A521V007-F1
#
_cell.length_a   1.000
_cell.length_b   1.000
_cell.length_c   1.000
_cell.angle_alpha   90.00
_cell.angle_beta   90.00
_cell.angle_gamma   90.00
#
_symmetry.space_group_name_H-M   'P 1'
#
loop_
_entity.id
_entity.type
_entity.pdbx_description
1 polymer ?
#
loop_
_entity_poly.entity_id
_entity_poly.type
_entity_poly.pdbx_seq_one_letter_code
_entity_poly.pdbx_strand_id
1 'polypeptide(L)' 'MGRTDSAERCALTPFSFPVRVYYEDTDRGGVVYYANYLRFFERAR' A
#
# COMPACT_ATOMS: atom_id res chain seq x y z
N MET A 1 -22.18 34.16 -9.26
CA MET A 1 -22.28 32.78 -8.77
C MET A 1 -21.69 31.84 -9.84
N GLY A 2 -20.38 31.88 -10.08
CA GLY A 2 -19.82 31.32 -11.32
C GLY A 2 -18.31 31.08 -11.34
N ARG A 3 -17.75 30.52 -10.27
CA ARG A 3 -16.44 29.85 -10.33
C ARG A 3 -16.49 28.62 -9.43
N THR A 4 -17.12 27.56 -9.91
CA THR A 4 -16.72 26.21 -9.53
C THR A 4 -15.46 25.93 -10.32
N ASP A 5 -14.32 26.38 -9.80
CA ASP A 5 -13.02 26.04 -10.35
C ASP A 5 -12.82 24.53 -10.12
N SER A 6 -13.13 23.75 -11.16
CA SER A 6 -12.18 22.90 -11.89
C SER A 6 -10.81 22.59 -11.26
N ALA A 7 -10.71 22.42 -9.94
CA ALA A 7 -9.58 21.76 -9.27
C ALA A 7 -9.64 20.23 -9.47
N GLU A 8 -10.08 19.80 -10.64
CA GLU A 8 -10.01 18.44 -11.09
C GLU A 8 -8.65 18.22 -11.77
N ARG A 9 -7.98 17.12 -11.39
CA ARG A 9 -6.89 16.43 -12.11
C ARG A 9 -5.47 16.99 -11.95
N CYS A 10 -5.02 17.15 -10.70
CA CYS A 10 -3.69 16.63 -10.36
C CYS A 10 -3.85 15.54 -9.29
N ALA A 11 -4.72 14.57 -9.57
CA ALA A 11 -4.77 13.37 -8.76
C ALA A 11 -3.50 12.58 -9.11
N LEU A 12 -2.42 12.82 -8.35
CA LEU A 12 -1.30 11.90 -8.30
C LEU A 12 -1.92 10.52 -8.06
N THR A 13 -1.82 9.63 -9.04
CA THR A 13 -2.22 8.25 -8.83
C THR A 13 -1.44 7.75 -7.62
N PRO A 14 -2.11 7.34 -6.53
CA PRO A 14 -1.40 6.90 -5.35
C PRO A 14 -0.48 5.74 -5.76
N PHE A 15 0.79 5.84 -5.39
CA PHE A 15 1.74 4.77 -5.62
C PHE A 15 1.24 3.51 -4.89
N SER A 16 1.20 2.38 -5.60
CA SER A 16 0.75 1.10 -5.06
C SER A 16 1.75 0.02 -5.44
N PHE A 17 2.16 -0.77 -4.45
CA PHE A 17 3.12 -1.85 -4.63
C PHE A 17 2.44 -3.20 -4.34
N PRO A 18 2.22 -4.05 -5.36
CA PRO A 18 1.58 -5.34 -5.16
C PRO A 18 2.53 -6.30 -4.42
N VAL A 19 2.04 -6.87 -3.30
CA VAL A 19 2.75 -7.88 -2.51
C VAL A 19 1.94 -9.17 -2.50
N ARG A 20 2.61 -10.30 -2.68
CA ARG A 20 2.03 -11.62 -2.50
C ARG A 20 2.58 -12.22 -1.21
N VAL A 21 1.67 -12.62 -0.32
CA VAL A 21 2.00 -13.27 0.95
C VAL A 21 2.01 -14.78 0.73
N TYR A 22 3.08 -15.43 1.19
CA TYR A 22 3.18 -16.89 1.19
C TYR A 22 3.07 -17.44 2.61
N TYR A 23 2.86 -18.74 2.75
CA TYR A 23 2.79 -19.40 4.06
C TYR A 23 4.06 -19.20 4.90
N GLU A 24 5.20 -19.00 4.25
CA GLU A 24 6.48 -18.67 4.89
C GLU A 24 6.48 -17.31 5.61
N ASP A 25 5.59 -16.39 5.19
CA ASP A 25 5.45 -15.07 5.78
C ASP A 25 4.47 -15.06 6.97
N THR A 26 3.70 -16.15 7.14
CA THR A 26 2.64 -16.26 8.15
C THR A 26 3.11 -17.04 9.38
N ASP A 27 2.64 -16.63 10.56
CA ASP A 27 2.90 -17.30 11.82
C ASP A 27 1.86 -18.40 12.13
N ARG A 28 1.98 -19.03 13.31
CA ARG A 28 1.03 -20.06 13.76
C ARG A 28 -0.40 -19.53 13.95
N GLY A 29 -0.58 -18.22 14.03
CA GLY A 29 -1.89 -17.56 14.08
C GLY A 29 -2.53 -17.38 12.70
N GLY A 30 -1.84 -17.75 11.62
CA GLY A 30 -2.33 -17.59 10.25
C GLY A 30 -2.32 -16.14 9.78
N VAL A 31 -1.56 -15.27 10.45
CA VAL A 31 -1.38 -13.86 10.11
C VAL A 31 0.09 -13.63 9.77
N VAL A 32 0.36 -12.60 8.96
CA VAL A 32 1.74 -12.19 8.67
C VAL A 32 2.47 -11.88 9.97
N TYR A 33 3.67 -12.45 10.14
CA TYR A 33 4.49 -12.19 11.31
C TYR A 33 4.89 -10.70 11.37
N TYR A 34 4.82 -10.10 12.56
CA TYR A 34 4.96 -8.64 12.72
C TYR A 34 6.27 -8.06 12.13
N ALA A 35 7.37 -8.81 12.17
CA ALA A 35 8.65 -8.34 11.63
C ALA A 35 8.68 -8.30 10.09
N ASN A 36 7.83 -9.09 9.41
CA ASN A 36 7.79 -9.13 7.95
C ASN A 36 7.14 -7.90 7.33
N TYR A 37 6.33 -7.13 8.08
CA TYR A 37 5.75 -5.88 7.58
C TYR A 37 6.83 -4.86 7.19
N LEU A 38 7.90 -4.74 7.97
CA LEU A 38 9.01 -3.83 7.64
C LEU A 38 9.70 -4.22 6.33
N ARG A 39 9.84 -5.52 6.06
CA ARG A 39 10.41 -6.03 4.79
C ARG A 39 9.54 -5.66 3.59
N PHE A 40 8.22 -5.65 3.75
CA PHE A 40 7.30 -5.22 2.68
C PHE A 40 7.37 -3.72 2.44
N PHE A 41 7.51 -2.91 3.49
CA PHE A 41 7.68 -1.46 3.34
C PHE A 41 9.01 -1.11 2.66
N GLU A 42 10.10 -1.78 3.01
CA GLU A 42 11.39 -1.57 2.33
C GLU A 42 11.34 -1.95 0.84
N ARG A 43 10.55 -2.97 0.46
CA ARG A 43 10.32 -3.32 -0.96
C ARG A 43 9.48 -2.30 -1.73
N ALA A 44 8.66 -1.52 -1.04
CA ALA A 44 7.73 -0.55 -1.63
C ALA A 44 8.31 0.88 -1.66
N ARG A 45 9.53 1.10 -1.13
CA ARG A 45 10.26 2.35 -1.35
C ARG A 45 10.60 2.51 -2.83
#